data_AF-A0A5C5R7P6-F1
#
_entry.id   AF-A0A5C5R7P6-F1
#
_cell.length_a   1.000
_cell.length_b   1.000
_cell.length_c   1.000
_cell.angle_alpha   90.00
_cell.angle_beta   90.00
_cell.angle_gamma   90.00
#
_symmetry.space_group_name_H-M   'P 1'
#
loop_
_entity.id
_entity.type
_entity.pdbx_description
1 polymer ?
#
loop_
_entity_poly.entity_id
_entity_poly.type
_entity_poly.pdbx_seq_one_letter_code
_entity_poly.pdbx_strand_id
1 'polypeptide(L)'
;FLLPRPLLQAVREGGPSVLLIDEADKADLEFEGLLLEVLSDYAVTVPELGTITAVRKPLVFLTSNATRELSEALKRRCLYLHIDFPDAELELSIIRSRVPDLPTEVAQQLLRVISTLRGLDLKKKPSVSETLDWCRTLLALGVTGSASGSIDKAALRSTLGVVLKHQVDIE
;
A
#
# COMPACT_ATOMS: atom_id res chain seq x y z
N PHE A 1 -22.06 18.56 -21.51
CA PHE A 1 -22.22 18.40 -20.05
C PHE A 1 -20.87 18.01 -19.46
N LEU A 2 -20.38 18.75 -18.46
CA LEU A 2 -19.13 18.45 -17.76
C LEU A 2 -19.42 17.54 -16.56
N LEU A 3 -18.84 16.35 -16.52
CA LEU A 3 -18.91 15.46 -15.36
C LEU A 3 -17.65 15.68 -14.50
N PRO A 4 -17.75 16.38 -13.36
CA PRO A 4 -16.58 16.63 -12.53
C PRO A 4 -16.07 15.31 -11.95
N ARG A 5 -14.91 14.88 -12.43
CA ARG A 5 -14.14 13.77 -11.87
C ARG A 5 -13.44 14.20 -10.57
N PRO A 6 -12.87 13.29 -9.77
CA PRO A 6 -12.40 13.57 -8.41
C PRO A 6 -11.48 14.81 -8.29
N LEU A 7 -10.57 15.04 -9.24
CA LEU A 7 -9.71 16.23 -9.24
C LEU A 7 -10.51 17.54 -9.32
N LEU A 8 -11.38 17.66 -10.32
CA LEU A 8 -12.20 18.85 -10.50
C LEU A 8 -13.22 19.00 -9.35
N GLN A 9 -13.76 17.89 -8.84
CA GLN A 9 -14.65 17.92 -7.70
C GLN A 9 -13.93 18.47 -6.46
N ALA A 10 -12.72 17.98 -6.16
CA ALA A 10 -11.93 18.46 -5.03
C ALA A 10 -11.56 19.95 -5.13
N VAL A 11 -11.27 20.43 -6.35
CA VAL A 11 -11.00 21.86 -6.61
C VAL A 11 -12.27 22.70 -6.46
N ARG A 12 -13.43 22.23 -6.92
CA ARG A 12 -14.69 22.98 -6.81
C ARG A 12 -15.32 22.95 -5.43
N GLU A 13 -14.93 22.00 -4.59
CA GLU A 13 -15.48 21.82 -3.24
C GLU A 13 -15.19 23.06 -2.39
N GLY A 14 -16.24 23.70 -1.86
CA GLY A 14 -16.09 24.84 -0.96
C GLY A 14 -15.79 24.43 0.49
N GLY A 15 -16.06 23.17 0.82
CA GLY A 15 -15.84 22.58 2.14
C GLY A 15 -14.41 22.02 2.33
N PRO A 16 -14.08 21.59 3.56
CA PRO A 16 -12.87 20.81 3.78
C PRO A 16 -12.94 19.50 2.99
N SER A 17 -11.92 19.24 2.17
CA SER A 17 -11.83 18.03 1.35
C SER A 17 -10.43 17.42 1.43
N VAL A 18 -10.38 16.10 1.22
CA VAL A 18 -9.15 15.32 1.12
C VAL A 18 -9.10 14.73 -0.28
N LEU A 19 -7.97 14.93 -0.97
CA LEU A 19 -7.68 14.32 -2.27
C LEU A 19 -6.61 13.24 -2.09
N LEU A 20 -7.01 11.98 -2.24
CA LEU A 20 -6.09 10.85 -2.27
C LEU A 20 -5.83 10.46 -3.72
N ILE A 21 -4.55 10.49 -4.13
CA ILE A 21 -4.09 9.97 -5.41
C ILE A 21 -3.24 8.75 -5.09
N ASP A 22 -3.79 7.59 -5.42
CA ASP A 22 -3.18 6.31 -5.10
C ASP A 22 -2.23 5.85 -6.22
N GLU A 23 -1.10 5.25 -5.85
CA GLU A 23 -0.10 4.66 -6.76
C GLU A 23 0.34 5.61 -7.88
N ALA A 24 0.70 6.86 -7.52
CA ALA A 24 1.08 7.89 -8.48
C ALA A 24 2.26 7.47 -9.39
N ASP A 25 3.09 6.51 -8.97
CA ASP A 25 4.19 5.95 -9.77
C ASP A 25 3.72 5.16 -11.00
N LYS A 26 2.48 4.71 -11.02
CA LYS A 26 1.87 4.01 -12.17
C LYS A 26 1.26 4.97 -13.20
N ALA A 27 1.15 6.26 -12.88
CA ALA A 27 0.69 7.26 -13.83
C ALA A 27 1.69 7.43 -14.98
N ASP A 28 1.20 7.87 -16.13
CA ASP A 28 2.04 8.32 -17.24
C ASP A 28 2.57 9.74 -16.99
N LEU A 29 3.50 10.19 -17.86
CA LEU A 29 4.15 11.49 -17.72
C LEU A 29 3.16 12.64 -17.95
N GLU A 30 2.19 12.43 -18.84
CA GLU A 30 1.13 13.38 -19.16
C GLU A 30 0.25 13.64 -17.93
N PHE A 31 -0.13 12.59 -17.21
CA PHE A 31 -0.90 12.72 -15.98
C PHE A 31 -0.07 13.33 -14.84
N GLU A 32 1.21 12.97 -14.70
CA GLU A 32 2.10 13.67 -13.76
C GLU A 32 2.17 15.17 -14.05
N GLY A 33 2.24 15.56 -15.33
CA GLY A 33 2.20 16.96 -15.76
C GLY A 33 0.90 17.66 -15.35
N LEU A 34 -0.25 16.99 -15.55
CA LEU A 34 -1.54 17.50 -15.09
C LEU A 34 -1.58 17.67 -13.56
N LEU A 35 -1.08 16.68 -12.81
CA LEU A 35 -0.99 16.79 -11.35
C LEU A 35 -0.11 17.96 -10.93
N LEU A 36 1.00 18.22 -11.61
CA LEU A 36 1.86 19.36 -11.31
C LEU A 36 1.14 20.70 -11.51
N GLU A 37 0.37 20.84 -12.59
CA GLU A 37 -0.46 22.03 -12.84
C GLU A 37 -1.48 22.19 -11.71
N VAL A 38 -2.26 21.13 -11.44
CA VAL A 38 -3.33 21.16 -10.44
C VAL A 38 -2.78 21.42 -9.04
N LEU A 39 -1.67 20.80 -8.64
CA LEU A 39 -1.11 20.94 -7.30
C LEU A 39 -0.31 22.23 -7.10
N SER A 40 0.08 22.91 -8.18
CA SER A 40 0.75 24.21 -8.09
C SER A 40 -0.23 25.32 -7.71
N ASP A 41 -1.31 25.46 -8.49
CA ASP A 41 -2.25 26.57 -8.35
C ASP A 41 -3.59 26.16 -7.71
N TYR A 42 -3.77 24.86 -7.42
CA TYR A 42 -5.05 24.29 -6.98
C TYR A 42 -6.18 24.69 -7.93
N ALA A 43 -5.90 24.58 -9.23
CA ALA A 43 -6.80 24.99 -10.29
C ALA A 43 -6.82 23.94 -11.40
N VAL A 44 -7.94 23.87 -12.13
CA VAL A 44 -8.07 23.04 -13.32
C VAL A 44 -8.48 23.95 -14.47
N THR A 45 -7.68 23.98 -15.53
CA THR A 45 -8.06 24.67 -16.77
C THR A 45 -8.81 23.71 -17.66
N VAL A 46 -10.06 24.04 -17.97
CA VAL A 46 -10.88 23.26 -18.89
C VAL A 46 -11.06 24.08 -20.16
N PRO A 47 -10.71 23.54 -21.35
CA PRO A 47 -11.04 24.17 -22.61
C PRO A 47 -12.51 24.61 -22.64
N GLU A 48 -12.78 25.75 -23.28
CA GLU A 48 -14.10 26.37 -23.38
C GLU A 48 -14.77 26.85 -22.06
N LEU A 49 -14.38 26.34 -20.89
CA LEU A 49 -14.92 26.73 -19.58
C LEU A 49 -13.97 27.63 -18.78
N GLY A 50 -12.72 27.74 -19.21
CA GLY A 50 -11.69 28.53 -18.55
C GLY A 50 -11.11 27.83 -17.31
N THR A 51 -10.42 28.62 -16.49
CA THR A 51 -9.71 28.13 -15.30
C THR A 51 -10.64 28.15 -14.09
N ILE A 52 -10.75 26.99 -13.45
CA ILE A 52 -11.52 26.79 -12.22
C ILE A 52 -10.52 26.67 -11.07
N THR A 53 -10.44 27.71 -10.24
CA THR A 53 -9.53 27.75 -9.08
C THR A 53 -10.26 27.33 -7.81
N ALA A 54 -9.57 26.60 -6.94
CA ALA A 54 -10.13 26.16 -5.68
C ALA A 54 -10.39 27.34 -4.74
N VAL A 55 -11.62 27.41 -4.22
CA VAL A 55 -11.97 28.36 -3.16
C VAL A 55 -11.28 27.96 -1.86
N ARG A 56 -11.16 26.65 -1.62
CA ARG A 56 -10.43 26.08 -0.50
C ARG A 56 -9.50 24.98 -1.00
N LYS A 57 -8.22 25.03 -0.63
CA LYS A 57 -7.24 24.01 -1.02
C LYS A 57 -7.54 22.68 -0.31
N PRO A 58 -7.71 21.56 -1.03
CA PRO A 58 -7.82 20.24 -0.42
C PRO A 58 -6.51 19.86 0.28
N LEU A 59 -6.62 19.02 1.31
CA LEU A 59 -5.45 18.30 1.81
C LEU A 59 -5.16 17.13 0.86
N VAL A 60 -3.94 17.09 0.30
CA VAL A 60 -3.57 16.11 -0.72
C VAL A 60 -2.65 15.05 -0.16
N PHE A 61 -2.98 13.78 -0.40
CA PHE A 61 -2.11 12.63 -0.15
C PHE A 61 -1.78 11.95 -1.47
N LEU A 62 -0.49 11.80 -1.75
CA LEU A 62 0.02 10.98 -2.84
C LEU A 62 0.61 9.71 -2.23
N THR A 63 0.19 8.55 -2.70
CA THR A 63 0.86 7.28 -2.35
C THR A 63 1.69 6.80 -3.53
N SER A 64 2.70 6.02 -3.23
CA SER A 64 3.51 5.35 -4.25
C SER A 64 4.05 4.04 -3.71
N ASN A 65 4.09 3.02 -4.57
CA ASN A 65 4.75 1.75 -4.27
C ASN A 65 6.21 1.74 -4.73
N ALA A 66 6.75 2.89 -5.15
CA ALA A 66 8.10 3.06 -5.68
C ALA A 66 8.45 2.08 -6.81
N THR A 67 7.46 1.65 -7.61
CA THR A 67 7.70 0.79 -8.79
C THR A 67 8.41 1.55 -9.90
N ARG A 68 8.13 2.85 -9.99
CA ARG A 68 8.86 3.84 -10.78
C ARG A 68 9.14 5.05 -9.89
N GLU A 69 10.25 5.72 -10.16
CA GLU A 69 10.57 6.96 -9.48
C GLU A 69 9.66 8.10 -9.99
N LEU A 70 8.95 8.76 -9.07
CA LEU A 70 8.17 9.96 -9.37
C LEU A 70 9.09 11.09 -9.86
N SER A 71 8.58 11.97 -10.72
CA SER A 71 9.36 13.11 -11.19
C SER A 71 9.82 14.00 -10.03
N GLU A 72 11.05 14.53 -10.17
CA GLU A 72 11.61 15.47 -9.19
C GLU A 72 10.73 16.71 -9.01
N ALA A 73 10.04 17.13 -10.07
CA ALA A 73 9.09 18.24 -10.00
C ALA A 73 7.94 17.94 -9.02
N LEU A 74 7.39 16.72 -9.05
CA LEU A 74 6.27 16.34 -8.20
C LEU A 74 6.73 16.15 -6.75
N LYS A 75 7.88 15.49 -6.54
CA LYS A 75 8.47 15.33 -5.21
C LYS A 75 8.74 16.66 -4.53
N ARG A 76 9.25 17.67 -5.25
CA ARG A 76 9.52 19.02 -4.71
C ARG A 76 8.28 19.79 -4.26
N ARG A 77 7.07 19.36 -4.67
CA ARG A 77 5.80 19.94 -4.24
C ARG A 77 5.15 19.21 -3.07
N CYS A 78 5.78 18.14 -2.59
CA CYS A 78 5.25 17.28 -1.54
C CYS A 78 6.18 17.21 -0.33
N LEU A 79 5.60 17.01 0.85
CA LEU A 79 6.36 16.50 1.98
C LEU A 79 6.53 14.99 1.76
N TYR A 80 7.77 14.56 1.54
CA TYR A 80 8.06 13.16 1.29
C TYR A 80 8.21 12.39 2.61
N LEU A 81 7.40 11.35 2.78
CA LEU A 81 7.47 10.41 3.89
C LEU A 81 7.71 9.01 3.34
N HIS A 82 8.87 8.44 3.65
CA HIS A 82 9.13 7.03 3.40
C HIS A 82 8.49 6.19 4.50
N ILE A 83 7.81 5.10 4.13
CA ILE A 83 7.16 4.16 5.05
C ILE A 83 7.78 2.78 4.81
N ASP A 84 8.59 2.34 5.76
CA ASP A 84 9.15 0.99 5.79
C ASP A 84 8.11 -0.06 6.20
N PHE A 85 8.48 -1.34 6.09
CA PHE A 85 7.71 -2.41 6.72
C PHE A 85 7.59 -2.16 8.23
N PRO A 86 6.43 -2.48 8.83
CA PRO A 86 6.27 -2.36 10.28
C PRO A 86 7.31 -3.21 11.01
N ASP A 87 7.70 -2.77 12.20
CA ASP A 87 8.44 -3.65 13.11
C ASP A 87 7.57 -4.84 13.57
N ALA A 88 8.21 -5.82 14.19
CA ALA A 88 7.53 -7.04 14.61
C ALA A 88 6.40 -6.80 15.63
N GLU A 89 6.51 -5.75 16.46
CA GLU A 89 5.49 -5.44 17.47
C GLU A 89 4.24 -4.85 16.81
N LEU A 90 4.43 -3.87 15.94
CA LEU A 90 3.37 -3.25 15.16
C LEU A 90 2.72 -4.27 14.22
N GLU A 91 3.48 -5.11 13.52
CA GLU A 91 2.92 -6.11 12.63
C GLU A 91 2.14 -7.19 13.39
N LEU A 92 2.60 -7.60 14.59
CA LEU A 92 1.84 -8.50 15.46
C LEU A 92 0.53 -7.86 15.91
N SER A 93 0.52 -6.57 16.23
CA SER A 93 -0.70 -5.84 16.58
C SER A 93 -1.70 -5.81 15.41
N ILE A 94 -1.20 -5.63 14.18
CA ILE A 94 -2.00 -5.67 12.95
C ILE A 94 -2.61 -7.06 12.76
N ILE A 95 -1.82 -8.13 12.91
CA ILE A 95 -2.31 -9.51 12.79
C ILE A 95 -3.40 -9.78 13.84
N ARG A 96 -3.17 -9.45 15.10
CA ARG A 96 -4.16 -9.64 16.18
C ARG A 96 -5.47 -8.89 15.92
N SER A 97 -5.38 -7.71 15.32
CA SER A 97 -6.56 -6.91 14.95
C SER A 97 -7.32 -7.51 13.76
N ARG A 98 -6.61 -8.06 12.76
CA ARG A 98 -7.18 -8.49 11.46
C ARG A 98 -7.48 -9.98 11.37
N VAL A 99 -6.84 -10.80 12.20
CA VAL A 99 -6.96 -12.27 12.26
C VAL A 99 -6.96 -12.70 13.74
N PRO A 100 -7.99 -12.31 14.53
CA PRO A 100 -7.99 -12.51 15.99
C PRO A 100 -8.01 -13.98 16.42
N ASP A 101 -8.52 -14.88 15.56
CA ASP A 101 -8.61 -16.31 15.84
C ASP A 101 -7.29 -17.07 15.65
N LEU A 102 -6.26 -16.42 15.09
CA LEU A 102 -4.95 -17.03 14.94
C LEU A 102 -4.20 -16.97 16.28
N PRO A 103 -3.68 -18.11 16.80
CA PRO A 103 -2.87 -18.10 18.01
C PRO A 103 -1.66 -17.17 17.89
N THR A 104 -1.37 -16.41 18.95
CA THR A 104 -0.27 -15.43 18.96
C THR A 104 1.08 -16.09 18.64
N GLU A 105 1.30 -17.31 19.13
CA GLU A 105 2.53 -18.07 18.97
C GLU A 105 2.78 -18.41 17.50
N VAL A 106 1.70 -18.70 16.76
CA VAL A 106 1.72 -18.96 15.32
C VAL A 106 2.01 -17.66 14.57
N ALA A 107 1.32 -16.56 14.90
CA ALA A 107 1.59 -15.25 14.30
C ALA A 107 3.05 -14.83 14.47
N GLN A 108 3.62 -14.97 15.67
CA GLN A 108 5.02 -14.65 15.95
C GLN A 108 6.00 -15.53 15.15
N GLN A 109 5.67 -16.81 14.95
CA GLN A 109 6.48 -17.69 14.09
C GLN A 109 6.46 -17.22 12.64
N LEU A 110 5.30 -16.87 12.11
CA LEU A 110 5.18 -16.35 10.75
C LEU A 110 5.93 -15.04 10.57
N LEU A 111 5.84 -14.11 11.53
CA LEU A 111 6.60 -12.86 11.49
C LEU A 111 8.11 -13.08 11.42
N ARG A 112 8.66 -14.09 12.11
CA ARG A 112 10.08 -14.44 11.98
C ARG A 112 10.45 -14.91 10.58
N VAL A 113 9.58 -15.72 9.97
CA VAL A 113 9.79 -16.18 8.59
C VAL A 113 9.69 -15.01 7.61
N ILE A 114 8.66 -14.17 7.74
CA ILE A 114 8.47 -12.97 6.91
C ILE A 114 9.65 -12.01 7.04
N SER A 115 10.14 -11.76 8.26
CA SER A 115 11.31 -10.92 8.50
C SER A 115 12.56 -11.48 7.80
N THR A 116 12.75 -12.81 7.84
CA THR A 116 13.84 -13.47 7.12
C THR A 116 13.67 -13.30 5.61
N LEU A 117 12.46 -13.55 5.06
CA LEU A 117 12.16 -13.38 3.64
C LEU A 117 12.39 -11.94 3.15
N ARG A 118 11.98 -10.93 3.93
CA ARG A 118 12.22 -9.50 3.60
C ARG A 118 13.70 -9.12 3.60
N GLY A 119 14.55 -9.90 4.28
CA GLY A 119 16.01 -9.75 4.28
C GLY A 119 16.71 -10.39 3.07
N LEU A 120 16.00 -11.22 2.29
CA LEU A 120 16.53 -11.83 1.06
C LEU A 120 16.36 -10.89 -0.15
N ASP A 121 17.12 -11.18 -1.21
CA ASP A 121 17.02 -10.51 -2.51
C ASP A 121 15.88 -11.11 -3.35
N LEU A 122 14.64 -10.90 -2.88
CA LEU A 122 13.44 -11.37 -3.55
C LEU A 122 12.99 -10.37 -4.62
N LYS A 123 12.41 -10.88 -5.71
CA LYS A 123 11.82 -10.02 -6.75
C LYS A 123 10.72 -9.12 -6.17
N LYS A 124 9.91 -9.66 -5.25
CA LYS A 124 8.95 -8.88 -4.47
C LYS A 124 8.97 -9.33 -3.02
N LYS A 125 9.34 -8.43 -2.13
CA LYS A 125 9.30 -8.65 -0.69
C LYS A 125 7.84 -8.76 -0.20
N PRO A 126 7.51 -9.71 0.69
CA PRO A 126 6.15 -9.85 1.22
C PRO A 126 5.67 -8.60 1.95
N SER A 127 4.51 -8.10 1.56
CA SER A 127 3.78 -7.02 2.21
C SER A 127 3.06 -7.48 3.47
N VAL A 128 2.53 -6.52 4.23
CA VAL A 128 1.65 -6.80 5.38
C VAL A 128 0.38 -7.52 4.92
N SER A 129 -0.18 -7.16 3.76
CA SER A 129 -1.35 -7.83 3.19
C SER A 129 -1.08 -9.30 2.89
N GLU A 130 0.06 -9.61 2.27
CA GLU A 130 0.48 -11.01 2.02
C GLU A 130 0.70 -11.78 3.34
N THR A 131 1.24 -11.13 4.37
CA THR A 131 1.38 -11.72 5.71
C THR A 131 0.02 -12.06 6.32
N LEU A 132 -0.96 -11.16 6.21
CA LEU A 132 -2.33 -11.40 6.68
C LEU A 132 -3.03 -12.52 5.91
N ASP A 133 -2.84 -12.58 4.60
CA ASP A 133 -3.40 -13.64 3.78
C ASP A 133 -2.78 -15.01 4.13
N TRP A 134 -1.50 -15.04 4.48
CA TRP A 134 -0.85 -16.26 4.95
C TRP A 134 -1.40 -16.71 6.30
N CYS A 135 -1.58 -15.77 7.24
CA CYS A 135 -2.23 -16.02 8.52
C CYS A 135 -3.63 -16.63 8.33
N ARG A 136 -4.46 -16.05 7.46
CA ARG A 136 -5.81 -16.56 7.14
C ARG A 136 -5.77 -17.93 6.50
N THR A 137 -4.81 -18.17 5.61
CA THR A 137 -4.65 -19.45 4.92
C THR A 137 -4.34 -20.56 5.93
N LEU A 138 -3.42 -20.32 6.86
CA LEU A 138 -3.06 -21.30 7.88
C LEU A 138 -4.20 -21.58 8.85
N LEU A 139 -4.94 -20.53 9.25
CA LEU A 139 -6.14 -20.69 10.06
C LEU A 139 -7.20 -21.55 9.33
N ALA A 140 -7.44 -21.30 8.04
CA ALA A 140 -8.39 -22.05 7.23
C ALA A 140 -7.98 -23.52 7.03
N LEU A 141 -6.68 -23.81 7.01
CA LEU A 141 -6.14 -25.17 6.95
C LEU A 141 -6.14 -25.87 8.31
N GLY A 142 -6.65 -25.23 9.37
CA GLY A 142 -6.63 -25.77 10.73
C GLY A 142 -5.23 -25.84 11.34
N VAL A 143 -4.26 -25.10 10.77
CA VAL A 143 -2.89 -25.05 11.25
C VAL A 143 -2.82 -23.99 12.35
N THR A 144 -3.32 -24.36 13.54
CA THR A 144 -3.32 -23.52 14.75
C THR A 144 -2.15 -23.82 15.69
N GLY A 145 -1.14 -24.54 15.20
CA GLY A 145 0.01 -24.99 16.00
C GLY A 145 -0.17 -26.39 16.59
N SER A 146 0.96 -27.05 16.86
CA SER A 146 1.01 -28.38 17.51
C SER A 146 0.88 -28.24 19.04
N ALA A 147 0.76 -29.35 19.79
CA ALA A 147 0.83 -29.32 21.26
C ALA A 147 2.14 -28.69 21.80
N SER A 148 3.19 -28.62 20.98
CA SER A 148 4.47 -27.95 21.23
C SER A 148 4.49 -26.46 20.82
N GLY A 149 3.39 -25.90 20.33
CA GLY A 149 3.28 -24.52 19.84
C GLY A 149 3.94 -24.26 18.48
N SER A 150 4.64 -25.23 17.87
CA SER A 150 5.34 -25.05 16.58
C SER A 150 4.43 -25.33 15.37
N ILE A 151 4.56 -24.51 14.33
CA ILE A 151 3.95 -24.75 13.01
C ILE A 151 4.67 -25.91 12.32
N ASP A 152 3.92 -26.81 11.71
CA ASP A 152 4.47 -27.88 10.87
C ASP A 152 5.22 -27.29 9.64
N LYS A 153 6.46 -27.73 9.45
CA LYS A 153 7.31 -27.31 8.32
C LYS A 153 6.70 -27.69 6.98
N ALA A 154 5.98 -28.82 6.89
CA ALA A 154 5.31 -29.22 5.65
C ALA A 154 4.20 -28.24 5.28
N ALA A 155 3.38 -27.84 6.26
CA ALA A 155 2.34 -26.82 6.09
C ALA A 155 2.91 -25.44 5.72
N LEU A 156 4.04 -25.03 6.32
CA LEU A 156 4.71 -23.78 5.92
C LEU A 156 5.18 -23.82 4.47
N ARG A 157 5.82 -24.92 4.06
CA ARG A 157 6.33 -25.07 2.68
C ARG A 157 5.21 -25.10 1.66
N SER A 158 4.12 -25.82 1.92
CA SER A 158 2.99 -25.93 0.99
C SER A 158 2.22 -24.62 0.83
N THR A 159 2.36 -23.69 1.77
CA THR A 159 1.66 -22.39 1.76
C THR A 159 2.57 -21.21 1.45
N LEU A 160 3.86 -21.44 1.16
CA LEU A 160 4.82 -20.37 0.91
C LEU A 160 4.45 -19.50 -0.31
N GLY A 161 3.79 -20.09 -1.31
CA GLY A 161 3.26 -19.36 -2.48
C GLY A 161 2.18 -18.32 -2.16
N VAL A 162 1.66 -18.29 -0.92
CA VAL A 162 0.77 -17.20 -0.47
C VAL A 162 1.55 -15.90 -0.36
N VAL A 163 2.80 -15.95 0.09
CA VAL A 163 3.65 -14.76 0.34
C VAL A 163 4.68 -14.52 -0.75
N LEU A 164 5.13 -15.58 -1.44
CA LEU A 164 6.04 -15.48 -2.57
C LEU A 164 5.24 -15.62 -3.87
N LYS A 165 5.05 -14.50 -4.57
CA LYS A 165 4.21 -14.45 -5.79
C LYS A 165 4.98 -14.76 -7.08
N HIS A 166 6.28 -15.00 -7.01
CA HIS A 166 7.10 -15.34 -8.16
C HIS A 166 7.70 -16.74 -7.97
N GLN A 167 7.62 -17.59 -9.00
CA GLN A 167 8.14 -18.95 -8.96
C GLN A 167 9.63 -19.00 -8.62
N VAL A 168 10.41 -18.06 -9.17
CA VAL A 168 11.87 -17.93 -8.91
C VAL A 168 12.17 -17.63 -7.45
N ASP A 169 11.25 -17.00 -6.72
CA ASP A 169 11.42 -16.75 -5.28
C ASP A 169 11.10 -18.00 -4.43
N ILE A 170 10.42 -19.00 -4.99
CA ILE A 170 9.99 -20.24 -4.30
C ILE A 170 11.03 -21.37 -4.44
N GLU A 171 11.75 -21.41 -5.57
CA GLU A 171 12.77 -22.42 -5.91
C GLU A 171 14.10 -22.22 -5.17
#